data_AF-A0A0C2VD01-F1
#
_entry.id   AF-A0A0C2VD01-F1
#
_cell.length_a   1.000
_cell.length_b   1.000
_cell.length_c   1.000
_cell.angle_alpha   90.00
_cell.angle_beta   90.00
_cell.angle_gamma   90.00
#
_symmetry.space_group_name_H-M   'P 1'
#
loop_
_entity.id
_entity.type
_entity.pdbx_description
1 polymer ?
#
loop_
_entity_poly.entity_id
_entity_poly.type
_entity_poly.pdbx_seq_one_letter_code
_entity_poly.pdbx_strand_id
1 'polypeptide(L)'
;MKIVLLTPLLGLYAFANSGTIMALKGKATTQRGISINAKMGTSIKQSNSVQTKAQSLVQIMLKDDSVITIRANSSFDFKEYQSDGTRSSQETFKIHRGCI
;
A
#
# COMPACT_ATOMS: atom_id res chain seq x y z
N MET A 1 49.60 -8.36 14.79
CA MET A 1 48.38 -9.04 14.31
C MET A 1 47.31 -7.96 14.10
N LYS A 2 46.97 -7.63 12.86
CA LYS A 2 45.96 -6.61 12.53
C LYS A 2 44.62 -7.31 12.38
N ILE A 3 43.74 -7.19 13.37
CA ILE A 3 42.36 -7.64 13.27
C ILE A 3 41.64 -6.64 12.36
N VAL A 4 41.36 -7.06 11.13
CA VAL A 4 40.51 -6.29 10.21
C VAL A 4 39.07 -6.51 10.69
N LEU A 5 38.50 -5.47 11.30
CA LEU A 5 37.13 -5.47 11.80
C LEU A 5 36.17 -5.49 10.60
N LEU A 6 35.66 -6.67 10.25
CA LEU A 6 34.63 -6.85 9.22
C LEU A 6 33.28 -6.42 9.80
N THR A 7 32.94 -5.13 9.70
CA THR A 7 31.61 -4.62 10.05
C THR A 7 30.58 -5.14 9.04
N PRO A 8 29.58 -5.95 9.44
CA PRO A 8 28.49 -6.30 8.55
C PRO A 8 27.62 -5.06 8.33
N LEU A 9 27.55 -4.61 7.08
CA LEU A 9 26.63 -3.58 6.61
C LEU A 9 25.22 -4.19 6.63
N LEU A 10 24.59 -4.26 7.81
CA LEU A 10 23.16 -4.52 7.88
C LEU A 10 22.46 -3.31 7.27
N GLY A 11 22.18 -3.39 5.98
CA GLY A 11 21.33 -2.43 5.29
C GLY A 11 20.02 -2.33 6.05
N LEU A 12 19.74 -1.15 6.59
CA LEU A 12 18.43 -0.82 7.13
C LEU A 12 17.47 -0.83 5.93
N TYR A 13 16.76 -1.94 5.73
CA TYR A 13 15.62 -1.97 4.81
C TYR A 13 14.56 -1.03 5.39
N ALA A 14 14.60 0.23 4.96
CA ALA A 14 13.58 1.21 5.28
C ALA A 14 12.28 0.77 4.60
N PHE A 15 11.40 0.09 5.35
CA PHE A 15 10.06 -0.20 4.88
C PHE A 15 9.36 1.12 4.57
N ALA A 16 9.16 1.40 3.28
CA ALA A 16 8.58 2.65 2.81
C ALA A 16 7.15 2.78 3.33
N ASN A 17 6.89 3.96 3.88
CA ASN A 17 5.62 4.29 4.52
C ASN A 17 4.52 4.41 3.47
N SER A 18 3.31 4.10 3.91
CA SER A 18 2.29 3.44 3.12
C SER A 18 0.96 4.02 3.59
N GLY A 19 0.14 4.43 2.63
CA GLY A 19 -0.86 5.49 2.80
C GLY A 19 -1.95 5.28 3.84
N THR A 20 -2.77 6.30 4.07
CA THR A 20 -3.88 6.28 5.02
C THR A 20 -5.22 6.34 4.31
N ILE A 21 -6.20 5.54 4.76
CA ILE A 21 -7.58 5.62 4.26
C ILE A 21 -8.20 6.95 4.69
N MET A 22 -8.41 7.87 3.76
CA MET A 22 -9.03 9.17 4.01
C MET A 22 -10.55 9.14 3.90
N ALA A 23 -11.09 8.30 3.00
CA ALA A 23 -12.53 8.16 2.84
C ALA A 23 -12.90 6.70 2.63
N LEU A 24 -14.00 6.29 3.25
CA LEU A 24 -14.60 4.97 3.08
C LEU A 24 -16.11 5.14 2.98
N LYS A 25 -16.67 4.71 1.85
CA LYS A 25 -18.11 4.53 1.65
C LYS A 25 -18.37 3.06 1.39
N GLY A 26 -19.41 2.48 2.03
CA GLY A 26 -19.74 1.06 1.88
C GLY A 26 -18.85 0.14 2.72
N LYS A 27 -18.52 -1.05 2.19
CA LYS A 27 -17.75 -2.09 2.89
C LYS A 27 -16.47 -2.41 2.13
N ALA A 28 -15.33 -2.25 2.79
CA ALA A 28 -14.05 -2.68 2.28
C ALA A 28 -13.28 -3.47 3.34
N THR A 29 -12.39 -4.34 2.90
CA THR A 29 -11.53 -5.15 3.76
C THR A 29 -10.09 -4.94 3.33
N THR A 30 -9.19 -4.85 4.29
CA THR A 30 -7.75 -4.88 4.05
C THR A 30 -7.22 -6.25 4.46
N GLN A 31 -6.33 -6.83 3.66
CA GLN A 31 -5.76 -8.14 3.90
C GLN A 31 -4.25 -8.03 4.01
N ARG A 32 -3.72 -8.48 5.16
CA ARG A 32 -2.29 -8.62 5.43
C ARG A 32 -2.08 -9.89 6.25
N GLY A 33 -2.11 -11.03 5.57
CA GLY A 33 -2.20 -12.35 6.22
C GLY A 33 -3.59 -12.65 6.80
N ILE A 34 -4.21 -11.68 7.47
CA ILE A 34 -5.58 -11.74 8.00
C ILE A 34 -6.43 -10.65 7.33
N SER A 35 -7.70 -10.95 7.06
CA SER A 35 -8.67 -9.98 6.52
C SER A 35 -9.32 -9.19 7.64
N ILE A 36 -9.18 -7.87 7.62
CA ILE A 36 -9.76 -6.95 8.59
C ILE A 36 -10.64 -5.93 7.86
N ASN A 37 -11.72 -5.48 8.52
CA ASN A 37 -12.55 -4.42 7.94
C ASN A 37 -11.76 -3.11 7.86
N ALA A 38 -11.76 -2.51 6.67
CA ALA A 38 -11.18 -1.20 6.45
C ALA A 38 -11.97 -0.14 7.23
N LYS A 39 -11.27 0.80 7.83
CA LYS A 39 -11.85 1.97 8.51
C LYS A 39 -11.12 3.24 8.09
N MET A 40 -11.79 4.39 8.14
CA MET A 40 -11.10 5.67 8.00
C MET A 40 -9.97 5.80 9.02
N GLY A 41 -8.86 6.39 8.61
CA GLY A 41 -7.65 6.51 9.43
C GLY A 41 -6.80 5.24 9.50
N THR A 42 -7.22 4.13 8.88
CA THR A 42 -6.38 2.93 8.82
C THR A 42 -5.15 3.20 7.95
N SER A 43 -3.96 3.00 8.51
CA SER A 43 -2.72 2.99 7.73
C SER A 43 -2.59 1.68 6.95
N ILE A 44 -2.55 1.78 5.63
CA ILE A 44 -2.25 0.69 4.70
C ILE A 44 -0.75 0.49 4.69
N LYS A 45 -0.27 -0.76 4.70
CA LYS A 45 1.16 -1.08 4.52
C LYS A 45 1.50 -1.64 3.16
N GLN A 46 2.77 -1.57 2.76
CA GLN A 46 3.26 -2.40 1.66
C GLN A 46 2.88 -3.87 1.92
N SER A 47 2.61 -4.61 0.85
CA SER A 47 2.06 -5.97 0.84
C SER A 47 0.62 -6.11 1.36
N ASN A 48 -0.13 -5.00 1.50
CA ASN A 48 -1.55 -5.07 1.85
C ASN A 48 -2.39 -5.17 0.57
N SER A 49 -3.46 -5.94 0.64
CA SER A 49 -4.50 -5.92 -0.39
C SER A 49 -5.72 -5.19 0.15
N VAL A 50 -6.38 -4.38 -0.66
CA VAL A 50 -7.64 -3.71 -0.33
C VAL A 50 -8.71 -4.22 -1.27
N GLN A 51 -9.73 -4.85 -0.71
CA GLN A 51 -10.89 -5.35 -1.44
C GLN A 51 -12.12 -4.53 -1.10
N THR A 52 -12.86 -4.14 -2.12
CA THR A 52 -14.08 -3.35 -2.00
C THR A 52 -15.27 -4.18 -2.45
N LYS A 53 -16.37 -4.11 -1.68
CA LYS A 53 -17.62 -4.80 -2.03
C LYS A 53 -18.49 -3.93 -2.93
N ALA A 54 -19.70 -4.39 -3.24
CA ALA A 54 -20.69 -3.62 -3.98
C ALA A 54 -20.94 -2.24 -3.33
N GLN A 55 -21.19 -1.23 -4.17
CA GLN A 55 -21.49 0.16 -3.76
C GLN A 55 -20.43 0.77 -2.82
N SER A 56 -19.19 0.30 -2.87
CA SER A 56 -18.12 0.74 -1.98
C SER A 56 -17.13 1.64 -2.71
N LEU A 57 -16.52 2.56 -1.96
CA LEU A 57 -15.48 3.47 -2.42
C LEU A 57 -14.47 3.67 -1.30
N VAL A 58 -13.19 3.50 -1.61
CA VAL A 58 -12.07 3.72 -0.69
C VAL A 58 -11.13 4.72 -1.33
N GLN A 59 -10.76 5.75 -0.59
CA GLN A 59 -9.70 6.69 -0.98
C GLN A 59 -8.54 6.57 -0.01
N ILE A 60 -7.35 6.41 -0.56
CA ILE A 60 -6.11 6.22 0.18
C ILE A 60 -5.17 7.35 -0.21
N MET A 61 -4.75 8.13 0.78
CA MET A 61 -3.74 9.17 0.61
C MET A 61 -2.38 8.57 0.91
N LEU A 62 -1.52 8.59 -0.08
CA LEU A 62 -0.13 8.18 0.03
C LEU A 62 0.70 9.29 0.70
N LYS A 63 1.95 8.98 1.00
CA LYS A 63 2.85 9.89 1.72
C LYS A 63 3.37 11.05 0.88
N ASP A 64 3.29 10.91 -0.43
CA ASP A 64 3.63 11.91 -1.46
C ASP A 64 2.40 12.73 -1.88
N ASP A 65 1.34 12.71 -1.07
CA ASP A 65 0.04 13.35 -1.31
C ASP A 65 -0.73 12.82 -2.54
N SER A 66 -0.29 11.70 -3.13
CA SER A 66 -1.03 11.00 -4.18
C SER A 66 -2.29 10.33 -3.62
N VAL A 67 -3.40 10.41 -4.35
CA VAL A 67 -4.68 9.79 -3.95
C VAL A 67 -5.02 8.60 -4.84
N ILE A 68 -5.11 7.41 -4.23
CA ILE A 68 -5.63 6.21 -4.90
C ILE A 68 -7.11 6.06 -4.57
N THR A 69 -7.95 5.96 -5.60
CA THR A 69 -9.39 5.69 -5.45
C THR A 69 -9.72 4.29 -5.95
N ILE A 70 -10.26 3.46 -5.06
CA ILE A 70 -10.72 2.10 -5.35
C ILE A 70 -12.25 2.10 -5.30
N ARG A 71 -12.88 1.72 -6.40
CA ARG A 71 -14.35 1.65 -6.54
C ARG A 71 -14.85 0.23 -6.33
N ALA A 72 -16.17 0.09 -6.21
CA ALA A 72 -16.87 -1.15 -5.91
C ALA A 72 -16.35 -2.35 -6.72
N ASN A 73 -16.40 -3.53 -6.10
CA ASN A 73 -16.03 -4.81 -6.70
C ASN A 73 -14.60 -4.85 -7.27
N SER A 74 -13.68 -4.09 -6.66
CA SER A 74 -12.28 -4.05 -7.05
C SER A 74 -11.36 -4.54 -5.94
N SER A 75 -10.28 -5.19 -6.36
CA SER A 75 -9.15 -5.54 -5.50
C SER A 75 -7.93 -4.76 -5.94
N PHE A 76 -7.22 -4.18 -4.98
CA PHE A 76 -6.00 -3.43 -5.20
C PHE A 76 -4.89 -3.96 -4.31
N ASP A 77 -3.79 -4.39 -4.90
CA ASP A 77 -2.63 -4.91 -4.18
C ASP A 77 -1.53 -3.86 -4.12
N PHE A 78 -1.18 -3.44 -2.90
CA PHE A 78 -0.03 -2.56 -2.65
C PHE A 78 1.26 -3.38 -2.66
N LYS A 79 1.79 -3.69 -3.85
CA LYS A 79 3.13 -4.28 -4.01
C LYS A 79 4.15 -3.15 -4.12
N GLU A 80 5.25 -3.25 -3.35
CA GLU A 80 6.39 -2.33 -3.26
C GLU A 80 6.21 -0.95 -3.91
N TYR A 81 5.79 0.02 -3.11
CA TYR A 81 5.78 1.44 -3.45
C TYR A 81 7.14 2.04 -3.07
N GLN A 82 7.99 2.35 -4.05
CA GLN A 82 9.24 3.11 -3.86
C GLN A 82 9.08 4.50 -4.49
N SER A 83 8.70 5.49 -3.68
CA SER A 83 8.69 6.89 -4.10
C SER A 83 10.02 7.51 -3.76
N ASP A 84 10.98 7.32 -4.67
CA ASP A 84 12.24 8.04 -4.64
C ASP A 84 11.93 9.41 -5.24
N GLY A 85 11.86 10.45 -4.40
CA GLY A 85 11.41 11.82 -4.74
C GLY A 85 12.19 12.56 -5.85
N THR A 86 12.92 11.84 -6.71
CA THR A 86 13.70 12.37 -7.83
C THR A 86 13.54 11.62 -9.15
N ARG A 87 12.72 10.56 -9.30
CA ARG A 87 12.56 9.91 -10.61
C ARG A 87 11.31 9.03 -10.70
N SER A 88 10.57 9.21 -11.80
CA SER A 88 9.41 8.43 -12.26
C SER A 88 9.26 7.08 -11.56
N SER A 89 8.25 6.98 -10.69
CA SER A 89 7.91 5.75 -9.99
C SER A 89 7.68 4.62 -10.99
N GLN A 90 8.56 3.61 -11.01
CA GLN A 90 8.37 2.41 -11.82
C GLN A 90 7.50 1.44 -11.03
N GLU A 91 6.18 1.56 -11.18
CA GLU A 91 5.21 0.79 -10.41
C GLU A 91 4.48 -0.24 -11.28
N THR A 92 4.50 -1.50 -10.83
CA THR A 92 3.66 -2.55 -11.40
C THR A 92 2.37 -2.64 -10.59
N PHE A 93 1.39 -1.80 -10.92
CA PHE A 93 0.04 -1.94 -10.38
C PHE A 93 -0.68 -3.10 -11.07
N LYS A 94 -1.04 -4.14 -10.31
CA LYS A 94 -1.94 -5.19 -10.78
C LYS A 94 -3.37 -4.86 -10.37
N ILE A 95 -4.11 -4.24 -11.28
CA ILE A 95 -5.54 -3.98 -11.10
C ILE A 95 -6.30 -5.19 -11.63
N HIS A 96 -6.95 -5.93 -10.74
CA HIS A 96 -7.94 -6.91 -11.15
C HIS A 96 -9.27 -6.17 -11.29
N ARG A 97 -9.58 -5.73 -12.51
CA ARG A 97 -10.86 -5.06 -12.81
C ARG A 97 -12.02 -6.05 -12.68
N GLY A 98 -13.01 -5.71 -11.86
CA GLY A 98 -14.39 -6.09 -12.13
C GLY A 98 -14.89 -5.23 -13.29
N CYS A 99 -15.24 -5.89 -14.40
CA CYS A 99 -15.87 -5.26 -15.56
C CYS A 99 -17.14 -4.50 -15.13
N ILE A 100 -17.34 -3.30 -15.68
CA ILE A 100 -18.67 -2.69 -15.82
C ILE A 100 -19.09 -2.90 -17.26
#